data_AF-A0A813XYW0-F1
#
_entry.id   AF-A0A813XYW0-F1
#
_cell.length_a   1.000
_cell.length_b   1.000
_cell.length_c   1.000
_cell.angle_alpha   90.00
_cell.angle_beta   90.00
_cell.angle_gamma   90.00
#
_symmetry.space_group_name_H-M   'P 1'
#
loop_
_entity.id
_entity.type
_entity.pdbx_description
1 polymer ?
#
loop_
_entity_poly.entity_id
_entity_poly.type
_entity_poly.pdbx_seq_one_letter_code
_entity_poly.pdbx_strand_id
1 'polypeptide(L)'
;MAAFVNSSVYRLKQTWDRISKQNKQVINKLQSLVHSDGKFKNLRDTLTKVDPPCVPYLGLYLSDLTFIEESSQDVSETDLINFSKMRMKTHIISEVRRFQSATFKIKHNPRICAYLLNTSRLLSEDQCYVLSLKLEPRATRAGVTNPSV
;
A
#
# COMPACT_ATOMS: atom_id res chain seq x y z
N MET A 1 -2.48 1.34 4.37
CA MET A 1 -1.55 0.79 5.39
C MET A 1 -0.18 1.46 5.38
N ALA A 2 0.42 1.76 4.22
CA ALA A 2 1.73 2.42 4.11
C ALA A 2 1.90 3.66 5.02
N ALA A 3 0.89 4.52 5.13
CA ALA A 3 0.94 5.70 5.99
C ALA A 3 1.13 5.39 7.50
N PHE A 4 0.50 4.31 8.02
CA PHE A 4 0.64 3.93 9.43
C PHE A 4 2.01 3.33 9.77
N VAL A 5 2.69 2.75 8.77
CA VAL A 5 4.03 2.16 8.91
C VAL A 5 5.14 3.13 8.55
N ASN A 6 4.82 4.30 7.97
CA ASN A 6 5.80 5.36 7.74
C ASN A 6 6.46 5.74 9.07
N SER A 7 7.78 5.94 9.05
CA SER A 7 8.59 6.22 10.24
C SER A 7 8.08 7.41 11.05
N SER A 8 7.53 8.43 10.40
CA SER A 8 6.97 9.64 11.01
C SER A 8 5.73 9.35 11.86
N VAL A 9 4.93 8.35 11.48
CA VAL A 9 3.68 7.97 12.19
C VAL A 9 3.92 6.82 13.15
N TYR A 10 4.68 5.80 12.72
CA TYR A 10 4.92 4.57 13.49
C TYR A 10 5.64 4.82 14.83
N ARG A 11 6.46 5.88 14.88
CA ARG A 11 7.24 6.25 16.08
C ARG A 11 6.43 6.93 17.19
N LEU A 12 5.21 7.41 16.90
CA LEU A 12 4.39 8.20 17.82
C LEU A 12 3.75 7.31 18.91
N LYS A 13 4.57 6.71 19.77
CA LYS A 13 4.14 5.68 20.73
C LYS A 13 3.07 6.19 21.70
N GLN A 14 3.17 7.44 22.15
CA GLN A 14 2.17 7.99 23.06
C GLN A 14 0.81 8.14 22.37
N THR A 15 0.80 8.54 21.11
CA THR A 15 -0.41 8.59 20.28
C THR A 15 -0.99 7.19 20.07
N TRP A 16 -0.15 6.21 19.75
CA TRP A 16 -0.59 4.82 19.58
C TRP A 16 -1.19 4.23 20.86
N ASP A 17 -0.68 4.57 22.03
CA ASP A 17 -1.21 4.08 23.32
C ASP A 17 -2.63 4.56 23.61
N ARG A 18 -3.01 5.74 23.09
CA ARG A 18 -4.36 6.30 23.21
C ARG A 18 -5.39 5.66 22.28
N ILE A 19 -4.95 4.89 21.28
CA ILE A 19 -5.87 4.22 20.35
C ILE A 19 -6.49 2.99 21.03
N SER A 20 -7.81 2.85 20.90
CA SER A 20 -8.55 1.71 21.48
C SER A 20 -8.05 0.37 20.97
N LYS A 21 -8.17 -0.68 21.80
CA LYS A 21 -7.79 -2.05 21.43
C LYS A 21 -8.50 -2.53 20.15
N GLN A 22 -9.79 -2.19 20.01
CA GLN A 22 -10.59 -2.53 18.83
C GLN A 22 -10.01 -1.91 17.55
N ASN A 23 -9.66 -0.63 17.57
CA ASN A 23 -9.09 0.05 16.40
C ASN A 23 -7.70 -0.50 16.05
N LYS A 24 -6.88 -0.83 17.06
CA LYS A 24 -5.59 -1.53 16.84
C LYS A 24 -5.78 -2.88 16.15
N GLN A 25 -6.80 -3.65 16.55
CA GLN A 25 -7.13 -4.92 15.89
C GLN A 25 -7.56 -4.75 14.43
N VAL A 26 -8.36 -3.72 14.12
CA VAL A 26 -8.75 -3.40 12.74
C VAL A 26 -7.51 -3.07 11.90
N ILE A 27 -6.62 -2.23 12.42
CA ILE A 27 -5.35 -1.87 11.77
C ILE A 27 -4.52 -3.13 11.49
N ASN A 28 -4.33 -4.01 12.47
CA ASN A 28 -3.56 -5.24 12.31
C ASN A 28 -4.17 -6.19 11.26
N LYS A 29 -5.50 -6.33 11.23
CA LYS A 29 -6.21 -7.13 10.22
C LYS A 29 -5.98 -6.57 8.82
N LEU A 30 -6.11 -5.26 8.64
CA LEU A 30 -5.85 -4.60 7.36
C LEU A 30 -4.38 -4.73 6.94
N GLN A 31 -3.44 -4.66 7.89
CA GLN A 31 -2.01 -4.89 7.66
C GLN A 31 -1.73 -6.32 7.16
N SER A 32 -2.35 -7.32 7.77
CA SER A 32 -2.21 -8.72 7.36
C SER A 32 -2.81 -8.98 5.98
N LEU A 33 -3.94 -8.34 5.65
CA LEU A 33 -4.57 -8.45 4.33
C LEU A 33 -3.67 -7.95 3.20
N VAL A 34 -3.00 -6.80 3.40
CA VAL A 34 -2.18 -6.14 2.36
C VAL A 34 -0.68 -6.38 2.51
N HIS A 35 -0.28 -7.33 3.36
CA HIS A 35 1.12 -7.65 3.59
C HIS A 35 1.78 -8.14 2.31
N SER A 36 3.04 -7.77 2.07
CA SER A 36 3.78 -8.12 0.85
C SER A 36 4.28 -9.57 0.80
N ASP A 37 4.16 -10.30 1.91
CA ASP A 37 4.58 -11.70 2.04
C ASP A 37 3.95 -12.58 0.96
N GLY A 38 4.77 -13.49 0.42
CA GLY A 38 4.36 -14.38 -0.66
C GLY A 38 3.86 -13.62 -1.89
N LYS A 39 4.48 -12.47 -2.22
CA LYS A 39 4.06 -11.57 -3.32
C LYS A 39 2.60 -11.11 -3.16
N PHE A 40 2.23 -10.67 -1.97
CA PHE A 40 0.87 -10.25 -1.60
C PHE A 40 -0.17 -11.39 -1.62
N LYS A 41 0.20 -12.58 -1.13
CA LYS A 41 -0.66 -13.78 -1.19
C LYS A 41 -2.09 -13.53 -0.68
N ASN A 42 -2.24 -12.96 0.51
CA ASN A 42 -3.56 -12.72 1.13
C ASN A 42 -4.43 -11.78 0.28
N LEU A 43 -3.82 -10.74 -0.30
CA LEU A 43 -4.51 -9.81 -1.19
C LEU A 43 -4.93 -10.49 -2.49
N ARG A 44 -4.05 -11.32 -3.09
CA ARG A 44 -4.36 -12.11 -4.30
C ARG A 44 -5.55 -13.04 -4.05
N ASP A 45 -5.47 -13.83 -2.98
CA ASP A 45 -6.52 -14.79 -2.59
C ASP A 45 -7.87 -14.12 -2.31
N THR A 46 -7.84 -12.84 -1.90
CA THR A 46 -9.04 -12.04 -1.71
C THR A 46 -9.58 -11.53 -3.04
N LEU A 47 -8.72 -10.98 -3.91
CA LEU A 47 -9.12 -10.43 -5.21
C LEU A 47 -9.72 -11.48 -6.16
N THR A 48 -9.29 -12.75 -6.07
CA THR A 48 -9.88 -13.85 -6.85
C THR A 48 -11.32 -14.17 -6.46
N LYS A 49 -11.73 -13.83 -5.23
CA LYS A 49 -13.07 -14.08 -4.69
C LYS A 49 -13.99 -12.86 -4.72
N VAL A 50 -13.47 -11.70 -5.15
CA VAL A 50 -14.22 -10.44 -5.14
C VAL A 50 -14.81 -10.19 -6.53
N ASP A 51 -16.11 -9.96 -6.54
CA ASP A 51 -16.83 -9.44 -7.71
C ASP A 51 -16.70 -7.92 -7.81
N PRO A 52 -16.62 -7.35 -9.02
CA PRO A 52 -16.64 -5.89 -9.22
C PRO A 52 -17.94 -5.25 -8.68
N PRO A 53 -17.93 -3.96 -8.27
CA PRO A 53 -16.84 -2.99 -8.41
C PRO A 53 -15.79 -3.11 -7.29
N CYS A 54 -14.51 -3.11 -7.69
CA CYS A 54 -13.36 -3.13 -6.77
C CYS A 54 -12.22 -2.32 -7.39
N VAL A 55 -11.42 -1.63 -6.55
CA VAL A 55 -10.16 -1.00 -6.98
C VAL A 55 -9.01 -1.84 -6.45
N PRO A 56 -8.35 -2.67 -7.28
CA PRO A 56 -7.25 -3.50 -6.83
C PRO A 56 -5.95 -2.69 -6.69
N TYR A 57 -4.98 -3.24 -5.95
CA TYR A 57 -3.64 -2.66 -5.87
C TYR A 57 -2.86 -2.91 -7.16
N LEU A 58 -2.72 -1.87 -8.01
CA LEU A 58 -2.12 -2.00 -9.33
C LEU A 58 -0.66 -2.49 -9.31
N GLY A 59 0.10 -2.17 -8.25
CA GLY A 59 1.50 -2.59 -8.11
C GLY A 59 1.68 -4.10 -8.21
N LEU A 60 0.68 -4.88 -7.79
CA LEU A 60 0.67 -6.34 -7.90
C LEU A 60 0.75 -6.84 -9.35
N TYR A 61 -0.10 -6.29 -10.22
CA TYR A 61 -0.15 -6.64 -11.63
C TYR A 61 1.05 -6.09 -12.39
N LEU A 62 1.54 -4.90 -12.02
CA LEU A 62 2.75 -4.35 -12.62
C LEU A 62 3.96 -5.23 -12.33
N SER A 63 4.13 -5.70 -11.08
CA SER A 63 5.21 -6.64 -10.75
C SER A 63 5.11 -7.95 -11.54
N ASP A 64 3.90 -8.48 -11.75
CA ASP A 64 3.71 -9.70 -12.55
C ASP A 64 4.04 -9.47 -14.03
N LEU A 65 3.62 -8.34 -14.60
CA LEU A 65 3.93 -7.98 -15.98
C LEU A 65 5.44 -7.77 -16.17
N THR A 66 6.11 -7.08 -15.24
CA THR A 66 7.57 -6.93 -15.24
C THR A 66 8.26 -8.30 -15.17
N PHE A 67 7.82 -9.20 -14.28
CA PHE A 67 8.38 -10.54 -14.20
C PHE A 67 8.22 -11.33 -15.50
N ILE A 68 7.05 -11.24 -16.14
CA ILE A 68 6.82 -11.89 -17.45
C ILE A 68 7.74 -11.27 -18.51
N GLU A 69 7.90 -9.95 -18.51
CA GLU A 69 8.75 -9.23 -19.45
C GLU A 69 10.22 -9.67 -19.38
N GLU A 70 10.74 -9.81 -18.18
CA GLU A 70 12.14 -10.18 -17.92
C GLU A 70 12.41 -11.68 -18.11
N SER A 71 11.38 -12.53 -17.99
CA SER A 71 11.56 -13.99 -18.02
C SER A 71 11.81 -14.59 -19.40
N SER A 72 11.43 -13.90 -20.49
CA SER A 72 11.57 -14.44 -21.86
C SER A 72 11.48 -13.34 -22.92
N GLN A 73 12.02 -13.58 -24.12
CA GLN A 73 11.93 -12.64 -25.24
C GLN A 73 10.55 -12.69 -25.92
N ASP A 74 10.16 -11.57 -26.53
CA ASP A 74 8.90 -11.46 -27.31
C ASP A 74 8.95 -12.27 -28.61
N VAL A 75 10.15 -12.51 -29.13
CA VAL A 75 10.43 -13.31 -30.32
C VAL A 75 11.37 -14.45 -29.93
N SER A 76 11.11 -15.65 -30.44
CA SER A 76 11.98 -16.81 -30.23
C SER A 76 13.29 -16.69 -31.02
N GLU A 77 14.23 -17.57 -30.73
CA GLU A 77 15.49 -17.69 -31.48
C GLU A 77 15.28 -17.98 -32.99
N THR A 78 14.10 -18.49 -33.35
CA THR A 78 13.69 -18.78 -34.72
C THR A 78 12.90 -17.64 -35.40
N ASP A 79 12.96 -16.43 -34.85
CA ASP A 79 12.26 -15.23 -35.36
C ASP A 79 10.72 -15.35 -35.39
N LEU A 80 10.15 -16.15 -34.47
CA LEU A 80 8.69 -16.32 -34.33
C LEU A 80 8.18 -15.63 -33.05
N ILE A 81 6.96 -15.09 -33.10
CA ILE A 81 6.34 -14.46 -31.93
C ILE A 81 6.12 -15.49 -30.81
N ASN A 82 6.54 -15.15 -29.60
CA ASN A 82 6.33 -15.95 -28.40
C ASN A 82 4.89 -15.79 -27.88
N PHE A 83 3.95 -16.53 -28.47
CA PHE A 83 2.55 -16.51 -28.06
C PHE A 83 2.30 -16.97 -26.61
N SER A 84 3.22 -17.74 -26.02
CA SER A 84 3.13 -18.14 -24.61
C SER A 84 3.26 -16.91 -23.71
N LYS A 85 4.32 -16.10 -23.93
CA LYS A 85 4.52 -14.83 -23.22
C LYS A 85 3.34 -13.88 -23.41
N MET A 86 2.83 -13.77 -24.65
CA MET A 86 1.66 -12.93 -24.95
C MET A 86 0.42 -13.39 -24.18
N ARG A 87 0.14 -14.70 -24.13
CA ARG A 87 -0.99 -15.26 -23.38
C ARG A 87 -0.90 -14.94 -21.89
N MET A 88 0.30 -15.03 -21.30
CA MET A 88 0.52 -14.67 -19.90
C MET A 88 0.23 -13.18 -19.65
N LYS A 89 0.74 -12.27 -20.48
CA LYS A 89 0.45 -10.83 -20.40
C LYS A 89 -1.06 -10.56 -20.51
N THR A 90 -1.73 -11.17 -21.50
CA THR A 90 -3.17 -11.01 -21.72
C THR A 90 -3.99 -11.47 -20.53
N HIS A 91 -3.60 -12.55 -19.86
CA HIS A 91 -4.29 -13.03 -18.66
C HIS A 91 -4.29 -11.96 -17.55
N ILE A 92 -3.13 -11.37 -17.27
CA ILE A 92 -3.00 -10.30 -16.27
C ILE A 92 -3.83 -9.06 -16.65
N ILE A 93 -3.75 -8.63 -17.90
CA ILE A 93 -4.52 -7.47 -18.40
C ILE A 93 -6.03 -7.72 -18.30
N SER A 94 -6.48 -8.95 -18.56
CA SER A 94 -7.90 -9.30 -18.51
C SER A 94 -8.47 -9.19 -17.09
N GLU A 95 -7.70 -9.56 -16.07
CA GLU A 95 -8.10 -9.36 -14.67
C GLU A 95 -8.24 -7.87 -14.31
N VAL A 96 -7.32 -7.02 -14.78
CA VAL A 96 -7.44 -5.56 -14.57
C VAL A 96 -8.70 -5.03 -15.25
N ARG A 97 -8.97 -5.46 -16.48
CA ARG A 97 -10.18 -5.07 -17.22
C ARG A 97 -11.47 -5.55 -16.55
N ARG A 98 -11.47 -6.73 -15.92
CA ARG A 98 -12.60 -7.25 -15.14
C ARG A 98 -13.02 -6.25 -14.06
N PHE A 99 -12.08 -5.71 -13.30
CA PHE A 99 -12.38 -4.73 -12.26
C PHE A 99 -12.76 -3.34 -12.79
N GLN A 100 -12.28 -2.97 -13.97
CA GLN A 100 -12.68 -1.72 -14.65
C GLN A 100 -14.08 -1.77 -15.28
N SER A 101 -14.66 -2.97 -15.44
CA SER A 101 -15.96 -3.15 -16.11
C SER A 101 -17.16 -2.66 -15.30
N ALA A 102 -17.02 -2.49 -13.98
CA ALA A 102 -18.10 -2.06 -13.10
C ALA A 102 -17.74 -0.78 -12.35
N THR A 103 -18.71 0.12 -12.23
CA THR A 103 -18.56 1.39 -11.52
C THR A 103 -19.16 1.33 -10.12
N PHE A 104 -18.58 2.07 -9.18
CA PHE A 104 -19.17 2.26 -7.86
C PHE A 104 -20.46 3.08 -7.95
N LYS A 105 -21.52 2.65 -7.26
CA LYS A 105 -22.79 3.39 -7.11
C LYS A 105 -22.68 4.47 -6.03
N ILE A 106 -21.63 5.29 -6.07
CA ILE A 106 -21.37 6.38 -5.11
C ILE A 106 -21.64 7.71 -5.81
N LYS A 107 -22.45 8.59 -5.19
CA LYS A 107 -22.74 9.91 -5.75
C LYS A 107 -21.51 10.81 -5.66
N HIS A 108 -21.19 11.46 -6.77
CA HIS A 108 -20.12 12.45 -6.82
C HIS A 108 -20.45 13.67 -5.94
N ASN A 109 -19.51 14.08 -5.10
CA ASN A 109 -19.62 15.29 -4.29
C ASN A 109 -18.43 16.21 -4.60
N PRO A 110 -18.66 17.31 -5.36
CA PRO A 110 -17.58 18.21 -5.78
C PRO A 110 -16.78 18.80 -4.62
N ARG A 111 -17.42 19.10 -3.48
CA ARG A 111 -16.73 19.68 -2.31
C ARG A 111 -15.77 18.69 -1.67
N ILE A 112 -16.19 17.43 -1.53
CA ILE A 112 -15.34 16.37 -0.99
C ILE A 112 -14.18 16.07 -1.96
N CYS A 113 -14.46 16.00 -3.26
CA CYS A 113 -13.42 15.79 -4.27
C CYS A 113 -12.39 16.92 -4.27
N ALA A 114 -12.84 18.19 -4.27
CA ALA A 114 -11.94 19.35 -4.19
C ALA A 114 -11.09 19.33 -2.92
N TYR A 115 -11.67 18.94 -1.78
CA TYR A 115 -10.93 18.76 -0.54
C TYR A 115 -9.86 17.67 -0.69
N LEU A 116 -10.22 16.45 -1.11
CA LEU A 116 -9.29 15.32 -1.22
C LEU A 116 -8.16 15.56 -2.25
N LEU A 117 -8.44 16.29 -3.33
CA LEU A 117 -7.48 16.60 -4.38
C LEU A 117 -6.63 17.85 -4.11
N ASN A 118 -6.87 18.56 -3.01
CA ASN A 118 -6.10 19.74 -2.67
C ASN A 118 -4.67 19.36 -2.23
N THR A 119 -3.70 19.62 -3.11
CA THR A 119 -2.28 19.32 -2.91
C THR A 119 -1.54 20.33 -2.02
N SER A 120 -2.14 21.48 -1.68
CA SER A 120 -1.49 22.50 -0.84
C SER A 120 -1.18 22.02 0.59
N ARG A 121 -1.77 20.89 0.98
CA ARG A 121 -1.61 20.26 2.30
C ARG A 121 -0.64 19.09 2.31
N LEU A 122 -0.02 18.79 1.16
CA LEU A 122 0.99 17.73 1.07
C LEU A 122 2.27 18.21 1.75
N LEU A 123 2.75 17.40 2.68
CA LEU A 123 4.03 17.58 3.34
C LEU A 123 5.03 16.62 2.71
N SER A 124 6.28 17.06 2.56
CA SER A 124 7.36 16.15 2.22
C SER A 124 7.60 15.15 3.36
N GLU A 125 8.31 14.06 3.06
CA GLU A 125 8.67 13.07 4.07
C GLU A 125 9.52 13.70 5.19
N ASP A 126 10.47 14.56 4.83
CA ASP A 126 11.29 15.30 5.80
C ASP A 126 10.44 16.22 6.69
N GLN A 127 9.49 16.95 6.11
CA GLN A 127 8.57 17.81 6.87
C GLN A 127 7.71 16.99 7.83
N CYS A 128 7.16 15.86 7.38
CA CYS A 128 6.41 14.92 8.22
C CYS A 128 7.25 14.43 9.40
N TYR A 129 8.50 14.06 9.14
CA TYR A 129 9.39 13.51 10.17
C TYR A 129 9.82 14.58 11.19
N VAL A 130 10.14 15.80 10.74
CA VAL A 130 10.42 16.93 11.62
C VAL A 130 9.23 17.27 12.51
N LEU A 131 8.01 17.28 11.96
CA LEU A 131 6.79 17.50 12.75
C LEU A 131 6.56 16.37 13.76
N SER A 132 6.79 15.14 13.36
CA SER A 132 6.71 13.98 14.25
C SER A 132 7.64 14.12 15.46
N LEU A 133 8.90 14.54 15.24
CA LEU A 133 9.87 14.78 16.31
C LEU A 133 9.47 15.94 17.23
N LYS A 134 8.84 16.99 16.68
CA LYS A 134 8.32 18.11 17.47
C LYS A 134 7.16 17.69 18.37
N LEU A 135 6.27 16.83 17.87
CA LEU A 135 5.10 16.35 18.61
C LEU A 135 5.46 15.32 19.69
N GLU A 136 6.29 14.33 19.35
CA GLU A 136 6.79 13.34 20.30
C GLU A 136 8.33 13.27 20.20
N PRO A 137 9.07 14.06 21.00
CA PRO A 137 10.53 14.03 21.02
C PRO A 137 11.09 12.64 21.32
N ARG A 138 12.29 12.34 20.85
CA ARG A 138 12.99 11.12 21.25
C ARG A 138 13.27 11.19 22.75
N ALA A 139 13.02 10.10 23.46
CA ALA A 139 13.37 10.01 24.87
C ALA A 139 14.88 10.26 25.03
N THR A 140 15.25 11.35 25.68
CA THR A 140 16.64 11.65 26.03
C THR A 140 17.07 10.64 27.10
N ARG A 141 18.14 9.89 26.86
CA ARG A 141 18.78 9.12 27.93
C ARG A 141 19.45 10.11 28.89
N ALA A 142 18.73 10.59 29.90
CA ALA A 142 19.25 11.37 31.02
C ALA A 142 18.33 11.13 32.24
N GLY A 143 18.75 10.57 33.37
CA GLY A 143 20.06 10.08 33.80
C GLY A 143 19.95 9.08 34.95
N VAL A 144 20.86 8.12 34.99
CA VAL A 144 21.22 7.41 36.22
C VAL A 144 22.38 8.21 36.82
N THR A 145 22.06 9.17 37.68
CA THR A 145 23.03 9.71 38.63
C THR A 145 22.72 9.08 39.98
N ASN A 146 23.50 8.06 40.36
CA ASN A 146 23.50 7.56 41.73
C ASN A 146 23.93 8.70 42.66
N PRO A 147 23.20 8.99 43.75
CA PRO A 147 23.73 9.84 44.80
C PRO A 147 24.73 9.01 45.62
N SER A 148 26.00 9.38 45.54
CA SER A 148 27.01 8.93 46.50
C SER A 148 26.92 9.80 47.76
N VAL A 149 26.50 9.18 48.86
CA VAL A 149 26.95 9.54 50.21
C VAL A 149 27.93 8.45 50.64
#